data_AF-A0A1I5T250-F1
#
_entry.id   AF-A0A1I5T250-F1
#
_cell.length_a   1.000
_cell.length_b   1.000
_cell.length_c   1.000
_cell.angle_alpha   90.00
_cell.angle_beta   90.00
_cell.angle_gamma   90.00
#
_symmetry.space_group_name_H-M   'P 1'
#
loop_
_entity.id
_entity.type
_entity.pdbx_description
1 polymer ?
#
loop_
_entity_poly.entity_id
_entity_poly.type
_entity_poly.pdbx_seq_one_letter_code
_entity_poly.pdbx_strand_id
1 'polypeptide(L)' 'MNYAEQLKKIRIQSGMTALEVAERMGNSFNEKAILAMESGERNLGISSIEKYAEACGFLIKIEFYRYTDVKE' A
#
# COMPACT_ATOMS: atom_id res chain seq x y z
N MET A 1 -0.39 -9.47 -10.07
CA MET A 1 0.27 -8.66 -9.05
C MET A 1 -0.67 -8.52 -7.88
N ASN A 2 -0.25 -8.97 -6.71
CA ASN A 2 -1.00 -8.75 -5.47
C ASN A 2 -0.83 -7.27 -5.04
N TYR A 3 -1.85 -6.65 -4.43
CA TYR A 3 -1.77 -5.26 -3.98
C TYR A 3 -0.61 -5.06 -2.97
N ALA A 4 -0.33 -6.08 -2.15
CA ALA A 4 0.78 -6.08 -1.20
C ALA A 4 2.15 -5.92 -1.88
N GLU A 5 2.36 -6.55 -3.05
CA GLU A 5 3.58 -6.38 -3.85
C GLU A 5 3.68 -4.95 -4.41
N GLN A 6 2.54 -4.34 -4.75
CA GLN A 6 2.52 -2.94 -5.19
C GLN A 6 2.93 -1.99 -4.07
N LEU A 7 2.46 -2.22 -2.83
CA LEU A 7 2.88 -1.43 -1.65
C LEU A 7 4.41 -1.47 -1.49
N LYS A 8 5.00 -2.68 -1.51
CA LYS A 8 6.45 -2.84 -1.42
C LYS A 8 7.18 -2.13 -2.56
N LYS A 9 6.67 -2.24 -3.78
CA LYS A 9 7.24 -1.61 -4.97
C LYS A 9 7.27 -0.09 -4.81
N ILE A 10 6.16 0.53 -4.45
CA ILE A 10 6.10 2.00 -4.32
C ILE A 10 7.02 2.51 -3.22
N ARG A 11 7.13 1.82 -2.08
CA ARG A 11 8.08 2.19 -1.02
C ARG A 11 9.53 2.17 -1.52
N ILE A 12 9.91 1.13 -2.24
CA ILE A 12 11.26 1.01 -2.83
C ILE A 12 11.50 2.15 -3.83
N GLN A 13 10.50 2.47 -4.67
CA GLN A 13 10.59 3.57 -5.63
C GLN A 13 10.70 4.95 -4.95
N SER A 14 10.10 5.11 -3.78
CA SER A 14 10.24 6.32 -2.95
C SER A 14 11.58 6.41 -2.21
N GLY A 15 12.41 5.36 -2.25
CA GLY A 15 13.67 5.30 -1.52
C GLY A 15 13.52 5.21 0.00
N MET A 16 12.36 4.76 0.49
CA MET A 16 12.06 4.75 1.92
C MET A 16 12.24 3.36 2.56
N THR A 17 12.69 3.36 3.80
CA THR A 17 12.64 2.18 4.68
C THR A 17 11.22 1.94 5.19
N ALA A 18 10.95 0.74 5.70
CA ALA A 18 9.67 0.40 6.30
C ALA A 18 9.38 1.25 7.56
N LEU A 19 10.42 1.63 8.31
CA LEU A 19 10.29 2.53 9.45
C LEU A 19 9.87 3.94 9.02
N GLU A 20 10.51 4.52 8.00
CA GLU A 20 10.18 5.87 7.51
C GLU A 20 8.74 5.95 6.99
N VAL A 21 8.26 4.91 6.29
CA VAL A 21 6.85 4.85 5.89
C VAL A 21 5.93 4.79 7.10
N ALA A 22 6.27 4.00 8.12
CA ALA A 22 5.49 3.94 9.37
C ALA A 22 5.40 5.30 10.05
N GLU A 23 6.51 6.03 10.16
CA GLU A 23 6.56 7.37 10.74
C GLU A 23 5.68 8.36 9.97
N ARG A 24 5.68 8.28 8.63
CA ARG A 24 4.82 9.12 7.78
C ARG A 24 3.35 8.75 7.85
N MET A 25 3.03 7.47 8.04
CA MET A 25 1.65 7.02 8.25
C MET A 25 1.11 7.38 9.65
N GLY A 26 2.00 7.72 10.59
CA GLY A 26 1.70 8.18 11.95
C GLY A 26 1.73 7.09 13.02
N ASN A 27 1.48 7.51 14.26
CA ASN A 27 1.80 6.78 15.51
C ASN A 27 1.14 5.39 15.71
N SER A 28 0.24 4.96 14.81
CA SER A 28 -0.39 3.63 14.87
C SER A 28 0.34 2.56 14.03
N PHE A 29 1.41 2.93 13.33
CA PHE A 29 2.19 2.04 12.49
C PHE A 29 3.62 1.91 13.02
N ASN A 30 4.20 0.73 12.81
CA ASN A 30 5.60 0.45 13.08
C ASN A 30 6.17 -0.35 11.91
N GLU A 31 7.50 -0.51 11.89
CA GLU A 31 8.20 -1.23 10.81
C GLU A 31 7.61 -2.63 10.56
N LYS A 32 7.34 -3.39 11.62
CA LYS A 32 6.75 -4.74 11.53
C LYS A 32 5.35 -4.71 10.88
N ALA A 33 4.54 -3.70 11.20
CA ALA A 33 3.23 -3.53 10.58
C ALA A 33 3.35 -3.24 9.09
N ILE A 34 4.32 -2.41 8.68
CA ILE A 34 4.58 -2.10 7.26
C ILE A 34 5.03 -3.36 6.51
N LEU A 35 5.93 -4.16 7.09
CA LEU A 35 6.37 -5.41 6.49
C LEU A 35 5.23 -6.43 6.36
N ALA A 36 4.35 -6.53 7.37
CA ALA A 36 3.17 -7.39 7.33
C ALA A 36 2.12 -6.94 6.29
N MET A 37 2.07 -5.63 6.01
CA MET A 37 1.25 -5.07 4.93
C MET A 37 1.81 -5.44 3.56
N GLU A 38 3.13 -5.38 3.40
CA GLU A 38 3.84 -5.71 2.16
C GLU A 38 3.89 -7.22 1.85
N SER A 39 3.80 -8.07 2.88
CA SER A 39 3.70 -9.52 2.72
C SER A 39 2.27 -10.00 2.45
N GLY A 40 1.26 -9.15 2.69
CA GLY A 40 -0.15 -9.52 2.60
C GLY A 40 -0.65 -10.34 3.80
N GLU A 41 0.15 -10.47 4.86
CA GLU A 41 -0.27 -11.11 6.12
C GLU A 41 -1.37 -10.32 6.84
N ARG A 42 -1.52 -9.03 6.50
CA ARG A 42 -2.56 -8.15 7.03
C ARG A 42 -3.55 -7.74 5.94
N ASN A 43 -4.84 -8.00 6.18
CA ASN A 43 -5.91 -7.41 5.38
C ASN A 43 -6.01 -5.90 5.63
N LEU A 44 -5.89 -5.12 4.56
CA LEU A 44 -5.96 -3.67 4.61
C LEU A 44 -7.27 -3.15 4.05
N GLY A 45 -7.89 -2.22 4.78
CA GLY A 45 -8.95 -1.39 4.23
C GLY A 45 -8.39 -0.33 3.27
N ILE A 46 -9.23 0.15 2.35
CA ILE A 46 -8.87 1.15 1.32
C ILE A 46 -8.18 2.37 1.95
N SER A 47 -8.69 2.89 3.06
CA SER A 47 -8.10 4.06 3.74
C SER A 47 -6.67 3.84 4.22
N SER A 48 -6.29 2.61 4.58
CA SER A 48 -4.90 2.30 4.96
C SER A 48 -3.98 2.23 3.75
N ILE A 49 -4.50 1.73 2.63
CA ILE A 49 -3.76 1.68 1.36
C ILE A 49 -3.52 3.13 0.88
N GLU A 50 -4.54 3.99 0.94
CA GLU A 50 -4.46 5.40 0.57
C GLU A 50 -3.39 6.14 1.39
N LYS A 51 -3.47 6.06 2.72
CA LYS A 51 -2.45 6.65 3.60
C LYS A 51 -1.03 6.14 3.33
N TYR A 52 -0.89 4.85 3.01
CA TYR A 52 0.40 4.28 2.67
C TYR A 52 0.94 4.88 1.36
N ALA A 53 0.10 4.97 0.33
CA ALA A 53 0.46 5.58 -0.94
C ALA A 53 0.87 7.05 -0.74
N GLU A 54 0.09 7.81 0.01
CA GLU A 54 0.39 9.21 0.34
C GLU A 54 1.72 9.35 1.11
N ALA A 55 1.97 8.48 2.09
CA ALA A 55 3.23 8.44 2.83
C ALA A 55 4.44 8.23 1.89
N CYS A 56 4.25 7.41 0.86
CA CYS A 56 5.25 7.16 -0.20
C CYS A 56 5.29 8.25 -1.28
N GLY A 57 4.39 9.24 -1.27
CA GLY A 57 4.31 10.29 -2.30
C GLY A 57 3.57 9.86 -3.58
N PHE A 58 2.71 8.86 -3.49
CA PHE A 58 1.87 8.36 -4.57
C PHE A 58 0.39 8.64 -4.32
N LEU A 59 -0.44 8.51 -5.36
CA LEU A 59 -1.89 8.57 -5.29
C LEU A 59 -2.50 7.26 -5.77
N ILE A 60 -3.66 6.89 -5.22
CA ILE A 60 -4.40 5.72 -5.66
C ILE A 60 -5.45 6.14 -6.69
N LYS A 61 -5.56 5.33 -7.75
CA LYS A 61 -6.70 5.37 -8.66
C LYS A 61 -7.57 4.14 -8.40
N ILE A 62 -8.83 4.36 -8.03
CA ILE A 62 -9.82 3.29 -7.89
C ILE A 62 -10.66 3.26 -9.16
N GLU A 63 -10.71 2.10 -9.81
CA GLU A 63 -11.49 1.89 -11.03
C GLU A 63 -12.49 0.76 -10.79
N PHE A 64 -13.71 0.95 -11.30
CA PHE A 64 -14.79 -0.02 -11.21
C PHE A 64 -15.09 -0.56 -12.60
N TYR A 65 -15.05 -1.88 -12.73
CA TYR A 65 -15.33 -2.58 -13.98
C TYR A 65 -16.60 -3.40 -13.81
N ARG A 66 -17.42 -3.54 -14.87
CA ARG A 66 -18.51 -4.52 -14.82
C ARG A 66 -17.89 -5.90 -15.00
N TYR A 67 -18.46 -6.90 -14.35
CA TYR A 67 -18.01 -8.29 -14.48
C TYR A 67 -17.99 -8.79 -15.95
N THR A 68 -18.74 -8.16 -16.84
CA THR A 68 -18.80 -8.46 -18.27
C THR A 68 -17.61 -7.90 -19.07
N ASP A 69 -16.92 -6.88 -18.55
CA ASP A 69 -15.87 -6.15 -19.27
C ASP A 69 -14.46 -6.73 -19.04
N VAL A 70 -14.31 -7.70 -18.11
CA VAL A 70 -13.01 -8.28 -17.72
C VAL A 70 -12.66 -9.54 -18.53
N LYS A 71 -13.47 -9.87 -19.55
CA LYS A 71 -13.22 -10.98 -20.48
C LYS A 71 -12.78 -10.46 -21.84
N GLU A 72 -11.59 -9.88 -21.92
CA GLU A 72 -10.83 -9.72 -23.17
C GLU A 72 -9.36 -10.09 -22.93
#